data_AF-A0A3C0C064-F1
#
_entry.id   AF-A0A3C0C064-F1
#
_cell.length_a   1.000
_cell.length_b   1.000
_cell.length_c   1.000
_cell.angle_alpha   90.00
_cell.angle_beta   90.00
_cell.angle_gamma   90.00
#
_symmetry.space_group_name_H-M   'P 1'
#
loop_
_entity.id
_entity.type
_entity.pdbx_description
1 polymer ?
#
loop_
_entity_poly.entity_id
_entity_poly.type
_entity_poly.pdbx_seq_one_letter_code
_entity_poly.pdbx_strand_id
1 'polypeptide(L)'
;MTSKLKIMNALSEAEKQILNPKTISLIESLHNNFENRRQELLENRRIIQKELDDGRFPEFLNHTANIRESDYVVAPIPKDLQDRRVEITGPPDRKMVINALNSPVKTFMCDFEDSCSPTWNNVIQGHLNVRDAVEESIEFTRESDGKVYRLNDDIATLIIRPRGWHLDEKHITINDQPISGSLFDFGVYLSNNFEALSKKGTGPYFYLPKLENHLEARLWNDVFLHAQDFLNIDRGTIKATVLIETITAAFEMDEIIFELKDHSAGL
;
A
#
# COMPACT_ATOMS: atom_id res chain seq x y z
N MET A 1 -11.33 -2.17 -27.01
CA MET A 1 -11.28 -0.70 -26.99
C MET A 1 -10.07 -0.32 -26.16
N THR A 2 -9.15 0.49 -26.68
CA THR A 2 -7.99 0.96 -25.91
C THR A 2 -8.48 1.78 -24.73
N SER A 3 -8.14 1.38 -23.50
CA SER A 3 -8.41 2.17 -22.31
C SER A 3 -7.79 3.55 -22.50
N LYS A 4 -8.56 4.61 -22.25
CA LYS A 4 -8.03 5.98 -22.39
C LYS A 4 -7.79 6.55 -21.00
N LEU A 5 -6.55 6.43 -20.52
CA LEU A 5 -6.12 7.14 -19.33
C LEU A 5 -6.04 8.64 -19.61
N LYS A 6 -6.59 9.44 -18.68
CA LYS A 6 -6.53 10.90 -18.70
C LYS A 6 -5.98 11.37 -17.36
N ILE A 7 -4.97 12.24 -17.42
CA ILE A 7 -4.47 12.98 -16.27
C ILE A 7 -5.09 14.38 -16.35
N MET A 8 -5.79 14.81 -15.30
CA MET A 8 -6.57 16.05 -15.33
C MET A 8 -5.70 17.31 -15.48
N ASN A 9 -4.47 17.27 -14.97
CA ASN A 9 -3.53 18.38 -15.00
C ASN A 9 -2.29 18.03 -15.81
N ALA A 10 -1.63 19.05 -16.37
CA ALA A 10 -0.34 18.87 -17.00
C ALA A 10 0.71 18.46 -15.95
N LEU A 11 1.45 17.39 -16.23
CA LEU A 11 2.54 16.93 -15.38
C LEU A 11 3.79 17.81 -15.59
N SER A 12 4.40 18.22 -14.49
CA SER A 12 5.79 18.71 -14.44
C SER A 12 6.79 17.59 -14.78
N GLU A 13 8.04 17.97 -15.05
CA GLU A 13 9.08 16.99 -15.38
C GLU A 13 9.37 16.01 -14.24
N ALA A 14 9.31 16.46 -12.98
CA ALA A 14 9.47 15.57 -11.83
C ALA A 14 8.31 14.55 -11.73
N GLU A 15 7.07 15.00 -11.94
CA GLU A 15 5.90 14.12 -11.88
C GLU A 15 5.92 13.08 -13.03
N LYS A 16 6.43 13.44 -14.22
CA LYS A 16 6.63 12.50 -15.33
C LYS A 16 7.65 11.40 -15.04
N GLN A 17 8.60 11.64 -14.14
CA GLN A 17 9.54 10.59 -13.73
C GLN A 17 8.86 9.53 -12.85
N ILE A 18 7.93 9.94 -11.98
CA ILE A 18 7.14 9.03 -11.14
C ILE A 18 6.07 8.33 -11.98
N LEU A 19 5.31 9.11 -12.74
CA LEU A 19 4.28 8.65 -13.68
C LEU A 19 4.90 8.37 -15.05
N ASN A 20 6.01 7.64 -15.05
CA ASN A 20 6.68 7.19 -16.26
C ASN A 20 5.83 6.12 -16.99
N PRO A 21 6.15 5.76 -18.25
CA PRO A 21 5.35 4.81 -19.02
C PRO A 21 5.13 3.46 -18.33
N LYS A 22 6.15 2.92 -17.63
CA LYS A 22 6.04 1.65 -16.89
C LYS A 22 4.99 1.76 -15.78
N THR A 23 5.04 2.84 -15.00
CA THR A 23 4.08 3.13 -13.93
C THR A 23 2.66 3.30 -14.45
N ILE A 24 2.49 4.09 -15.52
CA ILE A 24 1.18 4.31 -16.14
C ILE A 24 0.58 3.00 -16.63
N SER A 25 1.36 2.18 -17.35
CA SER A 25 0.86 0.88 -17.85
C SER A 25 0.50 -0.10 -16.73
N LEU A 26 1.23 -0.10 -15.61
CA LEU A 26 0.86 -0.91 -14.44
C LEU A 26 -0.46 -0.42 -13.84
N ILE A 27 -0.64 0.89 -13.62
CA ILE A 27 -1.87 1.47 -13.07
C ILE A 27 -3.07 1.17 -13.97
N GLU A 28 -2.91 1.31 -15.29
CA GLU A 28 -3.95 0.94 -16.26
C GLU A 28 -4.32 -0.53 -16.16
N SER A 29 -3.30 -1.40 -16.07
CA SER A 29 -3.51 -2.84 -15.94
C SER A 29 -4.24 -3.18 -14.63
N LEU A 30 -3.84 -2.60 -13.50
CA LEU A 30 -4.47 -2.80 -12.21
C LEU A 30 -5.93 -2.34 -12.22
N HIS A 31 -6.21 -1.13 -12.71
CA HIS A 31 -7.57 -0.60 -12.79
C HIS A 31 -8.47 -1.49 -13.65
N ASN A 32 -8.01 -1.87 -14.85
CA ASN A 32 -8.80 -2.69 -15.78
C ASN A 32 -9.14 -4.08 -15.21
N ASN A 33 -8.30 -4.64 -14.33
CA ASN A 33 -8.52 -5.98 -13.76
C ASN A 33 -9.30 -5.95 -12.43
N PHE A 34 -9.15 -4.90 -11.61
CA PHE A 34 -9.57 -4.93 -10.21
C PHE A 34 -10.59 -3.88 -9.79
N GLU A 35 -10.80 -2.83 -10.58
CA GLU A 35 -11.72 -1.74 -10.18
C GLU A 35 -13.16 -2.23 -9.98
N ASN A 36 -13.68 -3.05 -10.90
CA ASN A 36 -15.04 -3.59 -10.76
C ASN A 36 -15.20 -4.40 -9.48
N ARG A 37 -14.23 -5.27 -9.16
CA ARG A 37 -14.26 -6.07 -7.94
C ARG A 37 -14.12 -5.22 -6.67
N ARG A 38 -13.33 -4.14 -6.72
CA ARG A 38 -13.27 -3.15 -5.63
C ARG A 38 -14.65 -2.55 -5.38
N GLN A 39 -15.35 -2.11 -6.43
CA GLN A 39 -16.71 -1.54 -6.31
C GLN A 39 -17.72 -2.56 -5.77
N GLU A 40 -17.67 -3.81 -6.22
CA GLU A 40 -18.50 -4.89 -5.69
C GLU A 40 -18.27 -5.10 -4.17
N LEU A 41 -17.01 -5.07 -3.72
CA LEU A 41 -16.68 -5.20 -2.30
C LEU A 41 -17.18 -3.98 -1.49
N LEU A 42 -17.04 -2.76 -2.02
CA LEU A 42 -17.57 -1.56 -1.38
C LEU A 42 -19.10 -1.56 -1.29
N GLU A 43 -19.79 -2.11 -2.28
CA GLU A 43 -21.23 -2.30 -2.21
C GLU A 43 -21.61 -3.38 -1.18
N ASN A 44 -20.84 -4.48 -1.13
CA ASN A 44 -21.03 -5.52 -0.10
C ASN A 44 -20.88 -4.96 1.32
N ARG A 45 -19.98 -4.01 1.56
CA ARG A 45 -19.91 -3.31 2.86
C ARG A 45 -21.24 -2.64 3.22
N ARG A 46 -21.91 -1.99 2.28
CA ARG A 46 -23.23 -1.36 2.51
C ARG A 46 -24.32 -2.39 2.82
N ILE A 47 -24.28 -3.53 2.13
CA ILE A 47 -25.22 -4.64 2.38
C ILE A 47 -25.01 -5.18 3.80
N ILE A 48 -23.77 -5.50 4.16
CA ILE A 48 -23.42 -6.01 5.50
C ILE A 48 -23.82 -4.99 6.58
N GLN A 49 -23.50 -3.71 6.40
CA GLN A 49 -23.89 -2.66 7.35
C GLN A 49 -25.40 -2.63 7.57
N LYS A 50 -26.21 -2.77 6.52
CA LYS A 50 -27.67 -2.83 6.65
C LYS A 50 -28.13 -4.04 7.46
N GLU A 51 -27.52 -5.21 7.25
CA GLU A 51 -27.85 -6.39 8.06
C GLU A 51 -27.50 -6.18 9.53
N LEU A 52 -26.38 -5.51 9.82
CA LEU A 52 -25.99 -5.15 11.19
C LEU A 52 -26.99 -4.18 11.83
N ASP A 53 -27.43 -3.16 11.07
CA ASP A 53 -28.45 -2.20 11.51
C ASP A 53 -29.79 -2.89 11.78
N ASP A 54 -30.13 -3.94 11.02
CA ASP A 54 -31.32 -4.78 11.19
C ASP A 54 -31.20 -5.80 12.35
N GLY A 55 -30.12 -5.73 13.14
CA GLY A 55 -29.93 -6.49 14.38
C GLY A 55 -29.09 -7.75 14.24
N ARG A 56 -28.47 -8.00 13.08
CA ARG A 56 -27.41 -9.01 12.95
C ARG A 56 -26.16 -8.52 13.71
N PHE A 57 -25.45 -9.43 14.36
CA PHE A 57 -24.13 -9.12 14.92
C PHE A 57 -23.04 -9.81 14.09
N PRO A 58 -21.80 -9.25 14.06
CA PRO A 58 -20.68 -9.96 13.48
C PRO A 58 -20.43 -11.28 14.22
N GLU A 59 -20.19 -12.34 13.47
CA GLU A 59 -19.93 -13.69 14.00
C GLU A 59 -18.82 -14.34 13.18
N PHE A 60 -18.13 -15.31 13.76
CA PHE A 60 -17.16 -16.12 13.00
C PHE A 60 -17.87 -16.89 11.87
N LEU A 61 -17.27 -16.88 10.69
CA LEU A 61 -17.86 -17.51 9.52
C LEU A 61 -17.81 -19.05 9.65
N ASN A 62 -18.97 -19.69 9.60
CA ASN A 62 -19.04 -21.16 9.70
C ASN A 62 -18.40 -21.87 8.50
N HIS A 63 -18.52 -21.29 7.30
CA HIS A 63 -18.05 -21.92 6.06
C HIS A 63 -16.52 -21.88 5.87
N THR A 64 -15.80 -21.15 6.73
CA THR A 64 -14.32 -21.05 6.75
C THR A 64 -13.70 -21.73 7.98
N ALA A 65 -14.48 -22.49 8.77
CA ALA A 65 -13.98 -23.18 9.97
C ALA A 65 -12.76 -24.07 9.67
N ASN A 66 -12.73 -24.69 8.50
CA ASN A 66 -11.60 -25.52 8.06
C ASN A 66 -10.29 -24.76 7.88
N ILE A 67 -10.32 -23.44 7.65
CA ILE A 67 -9.11 -22.60 7.62
C ILE A 67 -8.56 -22.47 9.05
N ARG A 68 -9.44 -22.07 9.99
CA ARG A 68 -9.12 -21.87 11.40
C ARG A 68 -8.69 -23.12 12.15
N GLU A 69 -9.14 -24.27 11.67
CA GLU A 69 -8.80 -25.58 12.22
C GLU A 69 -7.58 -26.22 11.51
N SER A 70 -7.01 -25.56 10.49
CA SER A 70 -5.85 -26.09 9.76
C SER A 70 -4.52 -25.59 10.30
N ASP A 71 -3.45 -26.36 10.10
CA ASP A 71 -2.09 -26.03 10.52
C ASP A 71 -1.34 -25.17 9.47
N TYR A 72 -2.05 -24.31 8.74
CA TYR A 72 -1.41 -23.46 7.75
C TYR A 72 -0.48 -22.43 8.42
N VAL A 73 0.59 -22.07 7.72
CA VAL A 73 1.50 -21.00 8.14
C VAL A 73 1.74 -20.06 6.97
N VAL A 74 1.99 -18.79 7.28
CA VAL A 74 2.37 -17.80 6.28
C VAL A 74 3.74 -18.12 5.69
N ALA A 75 3.99 -17.64 4.48
CA ALA A 75 5.31 -17.72 3.86
C ALA A 75 6.38 -17.02 4.73
N PRO A 76 7.67 -17.40 4.60
CA PRO A 76 8.74 -16.83 5.41
C PRO A 76 8.78 -15.30 5.38
N ILE A 77 9.07 -14.71 6.54
CA ILE A 77 9.21 -13.27 6.72
C ILE A 77 10.66 -12.83 6.39
N PRO A 78 10.87 -11.82 5.53
CA PRO A 78 12.19 -11.27 5.22
C PRO A 78 12.95 -10.84 6.48
N LYS A 79 14.28 -10.94 6.44
CA LYS A 79 15.14 -10.72 7.61
C LYS A 79 14.93 -9.35 8.27
N ASP A 80 14.75 -8.32 7.46
CA ASP A 80 14.54 -6.93 7.85
C ASP A 80 13.11 -6.61 8.33
N LEU A 81 12.21 -7.61 8.31
CA LEU A 81 10.88 -7.57 8.93
C LEU A 81 10.73 -8.53 10.14
N GLN A 82 11.79 -9.26 10.54
CA GLN A 82 11.72 -10.18 11.68
C GLN A 82 11.84 -9.46 13.04
N ASP A 83 12.55 -8.34 13.10
CA ASP A 83 12.64 -7.50 14.30
C ASP A 83 11.92 -6.17 14.05
N ARG A 84 10.65 -6.11 14.46
CA ARG A 84 9.76 -4.95 14.32
C ARG A 84 9.34 -4.39 15.68
N ARG A 85 10.22 -4.47 16.69
CA ARG A 85 9.91 -4.15 18.09
C ARG A 85 9.34 -2.75 18.33
N VAL A 86 9.71 -1.78 17.49
CA VAL A 86 9.21 -0.40 17.51
C VAL A 86 9.14 0.08 16.07
N GLU A 87 7.99 0.62 15.69
CA GLU A 87 7.71 1.21 14.39
C GLU A 87 7.31 2.67 14.60
N ILE A 88 7.81 3.57 13.75
CA ILE A 88 7.33 4.96 13.70
C ILE A 88 6.41 5.14 12.51
N THR A 89 5.41 6.02 12.63
CA THR A 89 4.49 6.37 11.54
C THR A 89 4.60 7.85 11.21
N GLY A 90 4.33 8.22 9.96
CA GLY A 90 4.37 9.62 9.57
C GLY A 90 4.08 9.88 8.09
N PRO A 91 3.78 11.14 7.73
CA PRO A 91 3.42 11.52 6.38
C PRO A 91 4.61 11.43 5.42
N PRO A 92 4.38 11.41 4.10
CA PRO A 92 5.44 11.30 3.10
C PRO A 92 6.09 12.67 2.81
N ASP A 93 6.04 13.60 3.78
CA ASP A 93 6.73 14.88 3.71
C ASP A 93 8.25 14.67 3.74
N ARG A 94 8.98 15.42 2.92
CA ARG A 94 10.41 15.17 2.68
C ARG A 94 11.24 15.19 3.95
N LYS A 95 11.02 16.18 4.82
CA LYS A 95 11.76 16.30 6.08
C LYS A 95 11.33 15.22 7.07
N MET A 96 10.03 14.90 7.12
CA MET A 96 9.50 13.87 8.01
C MET A 96 9.99 12.48 7.64
N VAL A 97 10.06 12.14 6.34
CA VAL A 97 10.64 10.89 5.84
C VAL A 97 12.08 10.72 6.33
N ILE A 98 12.93 11.75 6.19
CA ILE A 98 14.32 11.71 6.66
C ILE A 98 14.38 11.49 8.18
N ASN A 99 13.60 12.26 8.96
CA ASN A 99 13.63 12.15 10.42
C ASN A 99 13.12 10.79 10.91
N ALA A 100 12.08 10.24 10.27
CA ALA A 100 11.51 8.96 10.61
C ALA A 100 12.47 7.81 10.30
N LEU A 101 13.10 7.81 9.11
CA LEU A 101 14.11 6.82 8.74
C LEU A 101 15.35 6.86 9.65
N ASN A 102 15.75 8.05 10.11
CA ASN A 102 16.87 8.22 11.03
C ASN A 102 16.50 7.99 12.51
N SER A 103 15.24 7.73 12.83
CA SER A 103 14.82 7.50 14.22
C SER A 103 15.33 6.16 14.72
N PRO A 104 15.58 5.99 16.04
CA PRO A 104 16.08 4.73 16.61
C PRO A 104 14.96 3.68 16.73
N VAL A 105 14.34 3.35 15.60
CA VAL A 105 13.24 2.41 15.44
C VAL A 105 13.61 1.37 14.38
N LYS A 106 12.83 0.29 14.28
CA LYS A 106 13.13 -0.78 13.31
C LYS A 106 12.51 -0.53 11.96
N THR A 107 11.31 0.03 11.95
CA THR A 107 10.59 0.31 10.71
C THR A 107 9.97 1.70 10.75
N PHE A 108 9.74 2.24 9.56
CA PHE A 108 8.99 3.46 9.33
C PHE A 108 7.85 3.17 8.37
N MET A 109 6.61 3.32 8.86
CA MET A 109 5.43 3.34 8.02
C MET A 109 5.21 4.75 7.45
N CYS A 110 5.60 4.92 6.19
CA CYS A 110 5.35 6.14 5.43
C CYS A 110 3.94 6.12 4.87
N ASP A 111 3.16 7.13 5.25
CA ASP A 111 1.71 7.04 5.25
C ASP A 111 1.04 7.95 4.23
N PHE A 112 0.43 7.38 3.19
CA PHE A 112 -0.38 8.09 2.20
C PHE A 112 -1.86 8.16 2.60
N GLU A 113 -2.21 7.70 3.79
CA GLU A 113 -3.56 7.54 4.29
C GLU A 113 -3.86 8.56 5.41
N ASP A 114 -4.26 8.16 6.63
CA ASP A 114 -4.85 9.07 7.62
C ASP A 114 -3.98 10.28 8.04
N SER A 115 -2.64 10.19 7.99
CA SER A 115 -1.76 11.32 8.32
C SER A 115 -1.42 12.21 7.11
N CYS A 116 -1.90 11.85 5.92
CA CYS A 116 -1.67 12.60 4.68
C CYS A 116 -2.99 13.17 4.14
N SER A 117 -3.09 14.50 4.06
CA SER A 117 -4.14 15.12 3.23
C SER A 117 -3.84 14.78 1.75
N PRO A 118 -4.71 14.04 1.04
CA PRO A 118 -4.40 13.44 -0.26
C PRO A 118 -4.61 14.46 -1.39
N THR A 119 -3.97 15.63 -1.27
CA THR A 119 -3.83 16.54 -2.40
C THR A 119 -2.90 15.91 -3.43
N TRP A 120 -3.13 16.20 -4.72
CA TRP A 120 -2.26 15.72 -5.81
C TRP A 120 -0.77 15.99 -5.52
N ASN A 121 -0.47 17.20 -5.07
CA ASN A 121 0.90 17.60 -4.72
C ASN A 121 1.47 16.74 -3.59
N ASN A 122 0.74 16.53 -2.50
CA ASN A 122 1.24 15.72 -1.38
C ASN A 122 1.49 14.27 -1.78
N VAL A 123 0.61 13.68 -2.59
CA VAL A 123 0.76 12.30 -3.05
C VAL A 123 1.95 12.16 -4.00
N ILE A 124 2.04 12.99 -5.05
CA ILE A 124 3.16 12.86 -6.00
C ILE A 124 4.50 13.24 -5.37
N GLN A 125 4.56 14.34 -4.60
CA GLN A 125 5.78 14.69 -3.87
C GLN A 125 6.13 13.62 -2.85
N GLY A 126 5.13 12.99 -2.24
CA GLY A 126 5.35 11.85 -1.36
C GLY A 126 6.05 10.68 -2.06
N HIS A 127 5.59 10.31 -3.26
CA HIS A 127 6.25 9.27 -4.06
C HIS A 127 7.65 9.67 -4.55
N LEU A 128 7.88 10.96 -4.87
CA LEU A 128 9.23 11.48 -5.14
C LEU A 128 10.14 11.33 -3.92
N ASN A 129 9.67 11.74 -2.74
CA ASN A 129 10.42 11.63 -1.49
C ASN A 129 10.74 10.16 -1.16
N VAL A 130 9.77 9.26 -1.33
CA VAL A 130 9.96 7.83 -1.12
C VAL A 130 11.00 7.26 -2.09
N ARG A 131 10.92 7.61 -3.39
CA ARG A 131 11.93 7.17 -4.38
C ARG A 131 13.32 7.65 -4.01
N ASP A 132 13.47 8.94 -3.70
CA ASP A 132 14.76 9.50 -3.31
C ASP A 132 15.27 8.86 -2.00
N ALA A 133 14.39 8.50 -1.06
CA ALA A 133 14.76 7.81 0.17
C ALA A 133 15.24 6.37 -0.09
N VAL A 134 14.53 5.63 -0.94
CA VAL A 134 14.92 4.29 -1.39
C VAL A 134 16.24 4.33 -2.15
N GLU A 135 16.53 5.40 -2.89
CA GLU A 135 17.80 5.62 -3.59
C GLU A 135 18.90 6.21 -2.68
N GLU A 136 18.60 6.51 -1.40
CA GLU A 136 19.50 7.18 -0.45
C GLU A 136 20.00 8.57 -0.91
N SER A 137 19.26 9.21 -1.82
CA SER A 137 19.56 10.54 -2.36
C SER A 137 18.72 11.65 -1.74
N ILE A 138 17.76 11.31 -0.87
CA ILE A 138 16.87 12.28 -0.22
C ILE A 138 17.64 13.26 0.68
N GLU A 139 17.42 14.54 0.45
CA GLU A 139 18.02 15.64 1.20
C GLU A 139 16.99 16.76 1.40
N PHE A 140 17.02 17.41 2.56
CA PHE A 140 16.22 18.58 2.84
C PHE A 140 17.07 19.67 3.51
N THR A 141 17.07 20.88 2.95
CA THR A 141 17.70 22.05 3.56
C THR A 141 16.63 22.95 4.16
N ARG A 142 16.71 23.19 5.48
CA ARG A 142 15.78 24.09 6.17
C ARG A 142 16.14 25.54 5.88
N GLU A 143 15.22 26.29 5.27
CA GLU A 143 15.44 27.68 4.88
C GLU A 143 15.78 28.62 6.05
N SER A 144 15.25 28.36 7.24
CA SER A 144 15.41 29.25 8.40
C SER A 144 16.84 29.37 8.91
N ASP A 145 17.65 28.33 8.77
CA ASP A 145 19.01 28.27 9.33
C ASP A 145 20.03 27.53 8.45
N GLY A 146 19.64 27.10 7.25
CA GLY A 146 20.49 26.35 6.32
C GLY A 146 20.83 24.93 6.79
N LYS A 147 20.17 24.41 7.84
CA LYS A 147 20.45 23.06 8.34
C LYS A 147 20.04 22.02 7.29
N VAL A 148 21.00 21.18 6.90
CA VAL A 148 20.80 20.09 5.95
C VAL A 148 20.48 18.79 6.68
N TYR A 149 19.45 18.09 6.22
CA TYR A 149 19.01 16.78 6.69
C TYR A 149 19.25 15.75 5.58
N ARG A 150 19.88 14.63 5.93
CA ARG A 150 20.17 13.48 5.05
C ARG A 150 19.96 12.20 5.84
N LEU A 151 19.89 11.07 5.15
CA LEU A 151 19.85 9.76 5.79
C LEU A 151 21.17 9.46 6.50
N ASN A 152 21.09 8.72 7.60
CA ASN A 152 22.22 8.08 8.25
C ASN A 152 22.65 6.82 7.48
N ASP A 153 23.78 6.21 7.86
CA ASP A 153 24.21 4.93 7.29
C ASP A 153 23.26 3.78 7.67
N ASP A 154 22.79 3.78 8.93
CA ASP A 154 21.79 2.85 9.43
C ASP A 154 20.44 3.57 9.56
N ILE A 155 19.45 3.10 8.79
CA ILE A 155 18.08 3.63 8.77
C ILE A 155 17.04 2.53 9.06
N ALA A 156 15.84 2.94 9.45
CA ALA A 156 14.71 2.05 9.62
C ALA A 156 14.23 1.44 8.28
N THR A 157 13.68 0.22 8.30
CA THR A 157 13.05 -0.42 7.14
C THR A 157 11.79 0.35 6.73
N LEU A 158 11.69 0.74 5.46
CA LEU A 158 10.53 1.48 4.93
C LEU A 158 9.35 0.54 4.63
N ILE A 159 8.17 0.93 5.07
CA ILE A 159 6.89 0.27 4.77
C ILE A 159 5.89 1.34 4.31
N ILE A 160 5.12 1.08 3.26
CA ILE A 160 4.17 2.06 2.70
C ILE A 160 2.75 1.74 3.12
N ARG A 161 2.03 2.72 3.67
CA ARG A 161 0.58 2.61 3.84
C ARG A 161 -0.15 3.36 2.72
N PRO A 162 -0.70 2.67 1.70
CA PRO A 162 -1.53 3.30 0.68
C PRO A 162 -2.88 3.70 1.27
N ARG A 163 -3.62 4.54 0.53
CA ARG A 163 -5.02 4.84 0.84
C ARG A 163 -5.89 3.58 0.92
N GLY A 164 -6.92 3.58 1.77
CA GLY A 164 -7.89 2.49 1.89
C GLY A 164 -8.84 2.37 0.70
N TRP A 165 -9.50 1.21 0.57
CA TRP A 165 -10.30 0.85 -0.62
C TRP A 165 -11.41 1.82 -0.99
N HIS A 166 -11.90 2.61 -0.05
CA HIS A 166 -13.00 3.57 -0.24
C HIS A 166 -12.56 4.90 -0.86
N LEU A 167 -11.25 5.15 -1.01
CA LEU A 167 -10.72 6.41 -1.55
C LEU A 167 -10.38 6.27 -3.04
N ASP A 168 -10.76 7.30 -3.79
CA ASP A 168 -10.42 7.45 -5.21
C ASP A 168 -9.28 8.46 -5.41
N GLU A 169 -8.47 8.26 -6.44
CA GLU A 169 -7.54 9.24 -6.99
C GLU A 169 -8.20 9.98 -8.15
N LYS A 170 -8.88 11.07 -7.81
CA LYS A 170 -9.72 11.82 -8.76
C LYS A 170 -8.95 12.50 -9.90
N HIS A 171 -7.63 12.69 -9.78
CA HIS A 171 -6.85 13.43 -10.79
C HIS A 171 -6.46 12.55 -11.99
N ILE A 172 -6.66 11.24 -11.90
CA ILE A 172 -6.47 10.30 -13.00
C ILE A 172 -7.75 9.53 -13.23
N THR A 173 -8.19 9.48 -14.49
CA THR A 173 -9.32 8.66 -14.89
C THR A 173 -8.92 7.67 -15.96
N ILE A 174 -9.55 6.50 -15.96
CA ILE A 174 -9.51 5.52 -17.04
C ILE A 174 -10.94 5.30 -17.49
N ASN A 175 -11.22 5.50 -18.77
CA ASN A 175 -12.59 5.45 -19.30
C ASN A 175 -13.56 6.36 -18.53
N ASP A 176 -13.06 7.55 -18.13
CA ASP A 176 -13.79 8.57 -17.35
C ASP A 176 -14.22 8.15 -15.93
N GLN A 177 -13.72 7.02 -15.43
CA GLN A 177 -13.85 6.62 -14.03
C GLN A 177 -12.57 6.98 -13.26
N PRO A 178 -12.65 7.60 -12.07
CA PRO A 178 -11.48 7.82 -11.25
C PRO A 178 -10.89 6.47 -10.84
N ILE A 179 -9.56 6.41 -10.73
CA ILE A 179 -8.89 5.19 -10.29
C ILE A 179 -8.97 5.06 -8.76
N SER A 180 -8.88 3.84 -8.23
CA SER A 180 -8.68 3.63 -6.80
C SER A 180 -7.40 4.30 -6.30
N GLY A 181 -7.49 5.05 -5.20
CA GLY A 181 -6.33 5.63 -4.52
C GLY A 181 -5.38 4.53 -4.00
N SER A 182 -5.93 3.41 -3.52
CA SER A 182 -5.16 2.24 -3.10
C SER A 182 -4.30 1.68 -4.22
N LEU A 183 -4.88 1.45 -5.40
CA LEU A 183 -4.18 0.90 -6.56
C LEU A 183 -3.15 1.90 -7.10
N PHE A 184 -3.45 3.20 -7.03
CA PHE A 184 -2.52 4.24 -7.42
C PHE A 184 -1.27 4.25 -6.52
N ASP A 185 -1.45 4.39 -5.21
CA ASP A 185 -0.33 4.50 -4.26
C ASP A 185 0.54 3.23 -4.30
N PHE A 186 -0.11 2.06 -4.34
CA PHE A 186 0.56 0.76 -4.48
C PHE A 186 1.36 0.68 -5.78
N GLY A 187 0.71 0.94 -6.92
CA GLY A 187 1.31 0.78 -8.25
C GLY A 187 2.48 1.73 -8.46
N VAL A 188 2.33 2.99 -8.04
CA VAL A 188 3.39 4.01 -8.14
C VAL A 188 4.59 3.65 -7.27
N TYR A 189 4.37 3.25 -6.01
CA TYR A 189 5.49 2.85 -5.17
C TYR A 189 6.21 1.62 -5.73
N LEU A 190 5.48 0.56 -6.07
CA LEU A 190 6.09 -0.69 -6.52
C LEU A 190 6.92 -0.50 -7.80
N SER A 191 6.36 0.14 -8.83
CA SER A 191 7.02 0.28 -10.13
C SER A 191 8.30 1.12 -10.10
N ASN A 192 8.35 2.12 -9.20
CA ASN A 192 9.46 3.05 -9.08
C ASN A 192 10.57 2.53 -8.14
N ASN A 193 10.26 1.63 -7.20
CA ASN A 193 11.19 1.31 -6.12
C ASN A 193 11.67 -0.15 -6.10
N PHE A 194 10.92 -1.09 -6.69
CA PHE A 194 11.22 -2.52 -6.55
C PHE A 194 12.67 -2.88 -6.93
N GLU A 195 13.18 -2.38 -8.05
CA GLU A 195 14.53 -2.72 -8.52
C GLU A 195 15.62 -2.22 -7.55
N ALA A 196 15.44 -1.04 -6.97
CA ALA A 196 16.38 -0.47 -6.00
C ALA A 196 16.31 -1.21 -4.66
N LEU A 197 15.09 -1.52 -4.18
CA LEU A 197 14.86 -2.32 -2.97
C LEU A 197 15.51 -3.71 -3.09
N SER A 198 15.31 -4.39 -4.22
CA SER A 198 15.87 -5.71 -4.51
C SER A 198 17.41 -5.70 -4.51
N LYS A 199 18.04 -4.70 -5.15
CA LYS A 199 19.51 -4.55 -5.15
C LYS A 199 20.09 -4.36 -3.74
N LYS A 200 19.31 -3.82 -2.81
CA LYS A 200 19.70 -3.60 -1.41
C LYS A 200 19.36 -4.79 -0.50
N GLY A 201 18.73 -5.83 -1.02
CA GLY A 201 18.34 -7.01 -0.23
C GLY A 201 17.16 -6.77 0.70
N THR A 202 16.35 -5.74 0.45
CA THR A 202 15.05 -5.48 1.09
C THR A 202 13.92 -5.73 0.07
N GLY A 203 12.68 -5.35 0.37
CA GLY A 203 11.53 -5.63 -0.48
C GLY A 203 10.43 -4.57 -0.44
N PRO A 204 9.47 -4.65 -1.37
CA PRO A 204 8.31 -3.78 -1.40
C PRO A 204 7.32 -4.18 -0.30
N TYR A 205 7.30 -3.40 0.79
CA TYR A 205 6.48 -3.67 1.98
C TYR A 205 5.34 -2.69 2.14
N PHE A 206 4.20 -3.20 2.61
CA PHE A 206 2.96 -2.45 2.73
C PHE A 206 2.28 -2.61 4.09
N TYR A 207 1.53 -1.58 4.49
CA TYR A 207 0.53 -1.63 5.55
C TYR A 207 -0.85 -1.46 4.92
N LEU A 208 -1.77 -2.40 5.12
CA LEU A 208 -3.08 -2.38 4.46
C LEU A 208 -4.16 -1.88 5.43
N PRO A 209 -4.74 -0.70 5.20
CA PRO A 209 -5.67 -0.09 6.14
C PRO A 209 -7.11 -0.49 5.88
N LYS A 210 -7.91 -0.43 6.96
CA LYS A 210 -9.38 -0.37 6.92
C LYS A 210 -10.04 -1.48 6.09
N LEU A 211 -9.44 -2.68 6.10
CA LEU A 211 -10.10 -3.86 5.55
C LEU A 211 -11.29 -4.22 6.45
N GLU A 212 -12.39 -4.68 5.86
CA GLU A 212 -13.58 -5.07 6.61
C GLU A 212 -13.85 -6.58 6.60
N ASN A 213 -13.20 -7.33 5.72
CA ASN A 213 -13.39 -8.78 5.55
C ASN A 213 -12.22 -9.42 4.77
N HIS A 214 -12.16 -10.76 4.77
CA HIS A 214 -11.13 -11.52 4.06
C HIS A 214 -11.21 -11.42 2.53
N LEU A 215 -12.37 -11.12 1.94
CA LEU A 215 -12.48 -10.97 0.47
C LEU A 215 -11.75 -9.73 -0.04
N GLU A 216 -11.63 -8.70 0.80
CA GLU A 216 -10.80 -7.52 0.54
C GLU A 216 -9.30 -7.82 0.69
N ALA A 217 -8.93 -8.72 1.61
CA ALA A 217 -7.57 -9.26 1.69
C ALA A 217 -7.24 -10.10 0.44
N ARG A 218 -8.20 -10.90 -0.05
CA ARG A 218 -8.08 -11.62 -1.32
C ARG A 218 -7.90 -10.67 -2.51
N LEU A 219 -8.62 -9.55 -2.54
CA LEU A 219 -8.42 -8.53 -3.58
C LEU A 219 -6.97 -8.01 -3.57
N TRP A 220 -6.43 -7.69 -2.40
CA TRP A 220 -5.02 -7.31 -2.27
C TRP A 220 -4.07 -8.40 -2.75
N ASN A 221 -4.30 -9.65 -2.38
CA ASN A 221 -3.48 -10.77 -2.82
C ASN A 221 -3.46 -10.90 -4.36
N ASP A 222 -4.63 -10.78 -5.00
CA ASP A 222 -4.74 -10.84 -6.46
C ASP A 222 -4.05 -9.65 -7.13
N VAL A 223 -4.13 -8.46 -6.54
CA VAL A 223 -3.40 -7.26 -6.97
C VAL A 223 -1.89 -7.46 -6.88
N PHE A 224 -1.39 -8.06 -5.79
CA PHE A 224 0.04 -8.36 -5.61
C PHE A 224 0.53 -9.35 -6.66
N LEU A 225 -0.16 -10.48 -6.81
CA LEU A 225 0.18 -11.50 -7.81
C LEU A 225 0.22 -10.92 -9.22
N HIS A 226 -0.79 -10.13 -9.59
CA HIS A 226 -0.85 -9.49 -10.90
C HIS A 226 0.29 -8.51 -11.12
N ALA A 227 0.60 -7.67 -10.14
CA ALA A 227 1.70 -6.71 -10.26
C ALA A 227 3.07 -7.39 -10.31
N GLN A 228 3.24 -8.50 -9.57
CA GLN A 228 4.44 -9.32 -9.62
C GLN A 228 4.61 -9.99 -10.98
N ASP A 229 3.55 -10.58 -11.53
CA ASP A 229 3.57 -11.15 -12.88
C ASP A 229 3.81 -10.05 -13.95
N PHE A 230 3.20 -8.87 -13.80
CA PHE A 230 3.37 -7.73 -14.72
C PHE A 230 4.80 -7.17 -14.75
N LEU A 231 5.43 -7.05 -13.58
CA LEU A 231 6.79 -6.50 -13.42
C LEU A 231 7.87 -7.60 -13.43
N ASN A 232 7.51 -8.86 -13.62
CA ASN A 232 8.39 -10.02 -13.55
C ASN A 232 9.17 -10.10 -12.21
N ILE A 233 8.42 -10.01 -11.11
CA ILE A 233 8.87 -10.14 -9.72
C ILE A 233 8.46 -11.53 -9.22
N ASP A 234 9.33 -12.19 -8.47
CA ASP A 234 9.00 -13.51 -7.89
C ASP A 234 7.81 -13.41 -6.92
N ARG A 235 6.94 -14.44 -6.92
CA ARG A 235 5.77 -14.52 -6.03
C ARG A 235 6.19 -14.53 -4.55
N GLY A 236 5.38 -13.92 -3.68
CA GLY A 236 5.72 -13.75 -2.25
C GLY A 236 6.78 -12.68 -1.94
N THR A 237 7.30 -11.95 -2.94
CA THR A 237 8.27 -10.86 -2.72
C THR A 237 7.64 -9.63 -2.06
N ILE A 238 6.40 -9.29 -2.44
CA ILE A 238 5.63 -8.27 -1.75
C ILE A 238 5.26 -8.78 -0.35
N LYS A 239 5.43 -7.94 0.68
CA LYS A 239 4.95 -8.25 2.03
C LYS A 239 4.00 -7.18 2.56
N ALA A 240 2.98 -7.58 3.29
CA ALA A 240 1.90 -6.73 3.77
C ALA A 240 1.56 -7.04 5.23
N THR A 241 1.47 -6.00 6.05
CA THR A 241 0.89 -6.06 7.40
C THR A 241 -0.52 -5.48 7.34
N VAL A 242 -1.53 -6.14 7.91
CA VAL A 242 -2.93 -5.68 7.80
C VAL A 242 -3.41 -5.07 9.10
N LEU A 243 -3.80 -3.80 9.09
CA LEU A 243 -4.39 -3.19 10.28
C LEU A 243 -5.78 -3.80 10.55
N ILE A 244 -5.92 -4.55 11.64
CA ILE A 244 -7.24 -4.93 12.16
C ILE A 244 -7.82 -3.75 12.94
N GLU A 245 -8.37 -2.81 12.19
CA GLU A 245 -8.89 -1.53 12.69
C GLU A 245 -10.37 -1.30 12.34
N THR A 246 -11.07 -2.37 11.93
CA THR A 246 -12.52 -2.41 11.75
C THR A 246 -13.10 -3.53 12.60
N ILE A 247 -14.31 -3.34 13.14
CA ILE A 247 -14.93 -4.34 13.99
C ILE A 247 -15.21 -5.65 13.25
N THR A 248 -15.58 -5.58 11.96
CA THR A 248 -15.89 -6.77 11.15
C THR A 248 -14.62 -7.59 10.86
N ALA A 249 -13.48 -6.94 10.59
CA ALA A 249 -12.22 -7.65 10.36
C ALA A 249 -11.74 -8.45 11.59
N ALA A 250 -12.11 -8.04 12.81
CA ALA A 250 -11.79 -8.80 14.02
C ALA A 250 -12.42 -10.21 14.05
N PHE A 251 -13.50 -10.43 13.29
CA PHE A 251 -14.16 -11.74 13.16
C PHE A 251 -13.64 -12.57 11.99
N GLU A 252 -12.69 -12.04 11.23
CA GLU A 252 -12.14 -12.67 10.02
C GLU A 252 -10.60 -12.58 9.97
N MET A 253 -9.93 -12.40 11.12
CA MET A 253 -8.47 -12.20 11.18
C MET A 253 -7.69 -13.37 10.57
N ASP A 254 -8.12 -14.61 10.83
CA ASP A 254 -7.43 -15.80 10.34
C ASP A 254 -7.68 -16.00 8.84
N GLU A 255 -8.89 -15.74 8.37
CA GLU A 255 -9.21 -15.72 6.94
C GLU A 255 -8.43 -14.62 6.21
N ILE A 256 -8.28 -13.42 6.78
CA ILE A 256 -7.45 -12.33 6.23
C ILE A 256 -5.99 -12.78 6.08
N ILE A 257 -5.40 -13.41 7.11
CA ILE A 257 -4.04 -13.95 7.04
C ILE A 257 -3.95 -15.03 5.96
N PHE A 258 -4.95 -15.93 5.90
CA PHE A 258 -4.98 -17.02 4.93
C PHE A 258 -5.02 -16.53 3.49
N GLU A 259 -5.87 -15.55 3.19
CA GLU A 259 -5.98 -14.96 1.85
C GLU A 259 -4.69 -14.26 1.41
N LEU A 260 -3.91 -13.75 2.38
CA LEU A 260 -2.62 -13.11 2.15
C LEU A 260 -1.43 -14.00 2.48
N LYS A 261 -1.57 -15.32 2.69
CA LYS A 261 -0.54 -16.16 3.31
C LYS A 261 0.84 -16.09 2.65
N ASP A 262 0.91 -15.88 1.35
CA ASP A 262 2.18 -15.77 0.61
C ASP A 262 2.83 -14.38 0.75
N HIS A 263 2.02 -13.36 1.04
CA HIS A 263 2.38 -11.95 1.15
C HIS A 263 2.25 -11.39 2.57
N SER A 264 1.83 -12.18 3.56
CA SER A 264 1.58 -11.69 4.91
C SER A 264 2.89 -11.42 5.66
N ALA A 265 2.89 -10.36 6.46
CA ALA A 265 3.90 -10.00 7.44
C ALA A 265 3.30 -9.66 8.81
N GLY A 266 2.05 -10.06 9.05
CA GLY A 266 1.33 -9.87 10.32
C GLY A 266 0.05 -9.04 10.19
N LEU A 267 -0.50 -8.73 11.35
CA LEU A 267 -1.66 -7.86 11.58
C LEU A 267 -1.23 -6.67 12.43
#